data_AF-A0A972JR33-F1
#
_entry.id   AF-A0A972JR33-F1
#
_cell.length_a   1.000
_cell.length_b   1.000
_cell.length_c   1.000
_cell.angle_alpha   90.00
_cell.angle_beta   90.00
_cell.angle_gamma   90.00
#
_symmetry.space_group_name_H-M   'P 1'
#
loop_
_entity.id
_entity.type
_entity.pdbx_description
1 polymer ?
#
loop_
_entity_poly.entity_id
_entity_poly.type
_entity_poly.pdbx_seq_one_letter_code
_entity_poly.pdbx_strand_id
1 'polypeptide(L)'
;MHNILGYLAGGIGHLFLLVGFSGFVTWYALDAWRAQSEVENMLLIGPVSGLVLIVMVGIAIGLIREMMQGVSGPGRAAPQIDPAVPAPDSPDADTLSGRYGAVLSAGFLGVYVVSMPLIGFDIATAVFVAANMVLQGERNVLLIVFFSALVAILPVLAIEHLLSVPVPTMLLP
;
A
#
# COMPACT_ATOMS: atom_id res chain seq x y z
N MET A 1 -14.74 27.47 7.75
CA MET A 1 -13.75 26.39 7.98
C MET A 1 -14.12 25.05 7.34
N HIS A 2 -15.30 24.85 6.76
CA HIS A 2 -15.69 23.56 6.15
C HIS A 2 -14.99 23.28 4.79
N ASN A 3 -14.62 24.31 4.04
CA ASN A 3 -14.04 24.13 2.69
C ASN A 3 -12.57 23.68 2.68
N ILE A 4 -11.78 24.00 3.71
CA ILE A 4 -10.35 23.66 3.76
C ILE A 4 -10.14 22.16 3.98
N LEU A 5 -11.00 21.53 4.79
CA LEU A 5 -10.99 20.08 5.01
C LEU A 5 -11.32 19.30 3.74
N GLY A 6 -12.20 19.82 2.88
CA GLY A 6 -12.53 19.20 1.58
C GLY A 6 -11.36 19.22 0.60
N TYR A 7 -10.60 20.33 0.52
CA TYR A 7 -9.40 20.40 -0.33
C TYR A 7 -8.24 19.54 0.21
N LEU A 8 -8.06 19.45 1.53
CA LEU A 8 -7.08 18.57 2.17
C LEU A 8 -7.44 17.08 2.08
N ALA A 9 -8.72 16.74 1.99
CA ALA A 9 -9.18 15.35 1.84
C ALA A 9 -9.31 14.90 0.36
N GLY A 10 -9.13 15.82 -0.60
CA GLY A 10 -9.23 15.53 -2.04
C GLY A 10 -7.87 15.31 -2.72
N GLY A 11 -7.84 15.46 -4.05
CA GLY A 11 -6.64 15.24 -4.87
C GLY A 11 -5.40 16.05 -4.46
N ILE A 12 -5.58 17.24 -3.89
CA ILE A 12 -4.48 18.07 -3.38
C ILE A 12 -3.84 17.42 -2.15
N GLY A 13 -4.63 16.84 -1.25
CA GLY A 13 -4.12 16.09 -0.09
C GLY A 13 -3.30 14.88 -0.50
N HIS A 14 -3.80 14.11 -1.47
CA HIS A 14 -3.07 12.98 -2.04
C HIS A 14 -1.76 13.42 -2.70
N LEU A 15 -1.76 14.50 -3.46
CA LEU A 15 -0.56 15.04 -4.08
C LEU A 15 0.46 15.50 -3.03
N PHE A 16 0.02 16.20 -1.98
CA PHE A 16 0.91 16.66 -0.91
C PHE A 16 1.55 15.48 -0.18
N LEU A 17 0.77 14.46 0.17
CA LEU A 17 1.26 13.26 0.84
C LEU A 17 2.25 12.51 -0.07
N LEU A 18 1.96 12.41 -1.36
CA LEU A 18 2.82 11.79 -2.35
C LEU A 18 4.15 12.53 -2.53
N VAL A 19 4.14 13.88 -2.53
CA VAL A 19 5.35 14.72 -2.55
C VAL A 19 6.17 14.53 -1.27
N GLY A 20 5.51 14.44 -0.12
CA GLY A 20 6.17 14.15 1.15
C GLY A 20 6.90 12.80 1.13
N PHE A 21 6.24 11.74 0.69
CA PHE A 21 6.83 10.41 0.59
C PHE A 21 7.93 10.32 -0.47
N SER A 22 7.75 10.92 -1.65
CA SER A 22 8.78 10.92 -2.68
C SER A 22 10.02 11.71 -2.23
N GLY A 23 9.82 12.83 -1.53
CA GLY A 23 10.90 13.58 -0.89
C GLY A 23 11.65 12.74 0.15
N PHE A 24 10.92 12.05 1.03
CA PHE A 24 11.52 11.18 2.05
C PHE A 24 12.32 10.02 1.43
N VAL A 25 11.76 9.32 0.44
CA VAL A 25 12.44 8.23 -0.27
C VAL A 25 13.70 8.74 -0.97
N THR A 26 13.62 9.88 -1.64
CA THR A 26 14.77 10.49 -2.32
C THR A 26 15.85 10.88 -1.32
N TRP A 27 15.46 11.53 -0.22
CA TRP A 27 16.39 11.91 0.84
C TRP A 27 17.07 10.68 1.45
N TYR A 28 16.32 9.64 1.81
CA TYR A 28 16.86 8.40 2.36
C TYR A 28 17.80 7.69 1.38
N ALA A 29 17.45 7.63 0.09
CA ALA A 29 18.31 7.03 -0.93
C ALA A 29 19.64 7.80 -1.09
N LEU A 30 19.58 9.14 -1.08
CA LEU A 30 20.76 9.99 -1.13
C LEU A 30 21.62 9.88 0.13
N ASP A 31 20.98 9.80 1.31
CA ASP A 31 21.65 9.62 2.59
C ASP A 31 22.37 8.27 2.66
N ALA A 32 21.68 7.19 2.29
CA ALA A 32 22.26 5.85 2.19
C ALA A 32 23.44 5.81 1.21
N TRP A 33 23.33 6.48 0.05
CA TRP A 33 24.42 6.55 -0.92
C TRP A 33 25.64 7.32 -0.38
N ARG A 34 25.41 8.38 0.39
CA ARG A 34 26.49 9.18 1.01
C ARG A 34 27.14 8.49 2.20
N ALA A 35 26.38 7.74 3.00
CA ALA A 35 26.84 7.13 4.23
C ALA A 35 27.69 5.87 3.97
N GLN A 36 27.26 4.98 3.07
CA GLN A 36 28.00 3.75 2.78
C GLN A 36 27.73 3.31 1.33
N SER A 37 28.58 3.75 0.41
CA SER A 37 28.51 3.40 -1.02
C SER A 37 29.02 1.99 -1.33
N GLU A 38 29.05 1.10 -0.34
CA GLU A 38 29.37 -0.30 -0.60
C GLU A 38 28.32 -0.89 -1.53
N VAL A 39 28.80 -1.58 -2.56
CA VAL A 39 27.97 -2.13 -3.65
C VAL A 39 26.86 -3.02 -3.09
N GLU A 40 27.12 -3.72 -1.98
CA GLU A 40 26.17 -4.59 -1.30
C GLU A 40 24.91 -3.85 -0.78
N ASN A 41 25.07 -2.69 -0.12
CA ASN A 41 23.94 -1.91 0.38
C ASN A 41 23.16 -1.20 -0.74
N MET A 42 23.88 -0.68 -1.75
CA MET A 42 23.24 -0.06 -2.91
C MET A 42 22.55 -1.08 -3.83
N LEU A 43 22.98 -2.35 -3.82
CA LEU A 43 22.37 -3.43 -4.60
C LEU A 43 20.89 -3.61 -4.23
N LEU A 44 20.53 -3.42 -2.97
CA LEU A 44 19.15 -3.52 -2.50
C LEU A 44 18.42 -2.17 -2.52
N ILE A 45 19.02 -1.13 -1.93
CA ILE A 45 18.35 0.17 -1.73
C ILE A 45 18.12 0.89 -3.07
N GLY A 46 19.10 0.81 -3.98
CA GLY A 46 19.03 1.46 -5.30
C GLY A 46 17.82 1.04 -6.14
N PRO A 47 17.66 -0.24 -6.49
CA PRO A 47 16.55 -0.68 -7.33
C PRO A 47 15.19 -0.51 -6.66
N VAL A 48 15.09 -0.74 -5.34
CA VAL A 48 13.83 -0.58 -4.60
C VAL A 48 13.41 0.89 -4.58
N SER A 49 14.32 1.81 -4.24
CA SER A 49 14.02 3.25 -4.24
C SER A 49 13.66 3.76 -5.64
N GLY A 50 14.36 3.29 -6.68
CA GLY A 50 14.03 3.60 -8.08
C GLY A 50 12.64 3.14 -8.49
N LEU A 51 12.29 1.88 -8.18
CA LEU A 51 10.96 1.33 -8.47
C LEU A 51 9.85 2.12 -7.76
N VAL A 52 10.04 2.41 -6.47
CA VAL A 52 9.09 3.19 -5.67
C VAL A 52 8.90 4.59 -6.26
N LEU A 53 9.97 5.28 -6.65
CA LEU A 53 9.90 6.60 -7.26
C LEU A 53 9.18 6.56 -8.61
N ILE A 54 9.42 5.55 -9.45
CA ILE A 54 8.70 5.37 -10.72
C ILE A 54 7.19 5.23 -10.48
N VAL A 55 6.79 4.39 -9.53
CA VAL A 55 5.37 4.19 -9.17
C VAL A 55 4.77 5.50 -8.63
N MET A 56 5.49 6.20 -7.75
CA MET A 56 5.03 7.49 -7.22
C MET A 56 4.87 8.55 -8.30
N VAL A 57 5.79 8.63 -9.27
CA VAL A 57 5.67 9.53 -10.42
C VAL A 57 4.46 9.16 -11.28
N GLY A 58 4.23 7.88 -11.54
CA GLY A 58 3.04 7.41 -12.26
C GLY A 58 1.73 7.82 -11.57
N ILE A 59 1.65 7.64 -10.24
CA ILE A 59 0.50 8.07 -9.43
C ILE A 59 0.35 9.59 -9.46
N ALA A 60 1.43 10.35 -9.36
CA ALA A 60 1.41 11.81 -9.41
C ALA A 60 0.87 12.31 -10.75
N ILE A 61 1.35 11.74 -11.85
CA ILE A 61 0.87 12.06 -13.21
C ILE A 61 -0.62 11.72 -13.33
N GLY A 62 -1.06 10.57 -12.81
CA GLY A 62 -2.47 10.19 -12.78
C GLY A 62 -3.34 11.21 -12.05
N LEU A 63 -2.94 11.59 -10.83
CA LEU A 63 -3.65 12.59 -10.01
C LEU A 63 -3.68 13.97 -10.67
N ILE A 64 -2.56 14.43 -11.22
CA ILE A 64 -2.49 15.73 -11.90
C ILE A 64 -3.39 15.72 -13.14
N ARG A 65 -3.39 14.64 -13.93
CA ARG A 65 -4.28 14.50 -15.10
C ARG A 65 -5.75 14.57 -14.70
N GLU A 66 -6.14 13.88 -13.62
CA GLU A 66 -7.50 13.91 -13.10
C GLU A 66 -7.92 15.32 -12.65
N MET A 67 -7.05 16.03 -11.94
CA MET A 67 -7.29 17.41 -11.53
C MET A 67 -7.39 18.37 -12.72
N MET A 68 -6.51 18.23 -13.72
CA MET A 68 -6.52 19.06 -14.92
C MET A 68 -7.75 18.82 -15.81
N GLN A 69 -8.26 17.59 -15.83
CA GLN A 69 -9.47 17.24 -16.59
C GLN A 69 -10.76 17.72 -15.91
N GLY A 70 -10.68 18.31 -14.70
CA GLY A 70 -11.85 18.87 -14.01
C GLY A 70 -12.90 17.81 -13.66
N VAL A 71 -12.55 16.53 -13.70
CA VAL A 71 -13.43 15.41 -13.36
C VAL A 71 -13.54 15.36 -11.84
N SER A 72 -14.35 16.25 -11.28
CA SER A 72 -14.83 16.12 -9.91
C SER A 72 -15.97 15.10 -9.91
N GLY A 73 -15.63 13.83 -9.73
CA GLY A 73 -16.61 12.75 -9.58
C GLY A 73 -16.00 11.58 -8.81
N PRO A 74 -16.63 11.09 -7.72
CA PRO A 74 -16.09 10.01 -6.93
C PRO A 74 -16.20 8.70 -7.73
N GLY A 75 -15.10 7.96 -7.81
CA GLY A 75 -15.08 6.67 -8.50
C GLY A 75 -14.57 6.81 -9.91
N ARG A 76 -13.30 6.44 -10.06
CA ARG A 76 -12.76 5.66 -11.18
C ARG A 76 -13.89 5.21 -12.13
N ALA A 77 -14.01 5.86 -13.29
CA ALA A 77 -14.80 5.30 -14.37
C ALA A 77 -14.27 3.87 -14.57
N ALA A 78 -15.10 2.90 -14.18
CA ALA A 78 -14.83 1.50 -14.44
C ALA A 78 -14.49 1.38 -15.93
N PRO A 79 -13.57 0.48 -16.31
CA PRO A 79 -13.49 0.08 -17.72
C PRO A 79 -14.92 -0.25 -18.14
N GLN A 80 -15.44 0.44 -19.16
CA GLN A 80 -16.71 0.05 -19.77
C GLN A 80 -16.48 -1.33 -20.38
N ILE A 81 -16.70 -2.36 -19.58
CA ILE A 81 -16.88 -3.72 -20.02
C ILE A 81 -18.32 -3.78 -20.50
N ASP A 82 -18.50 -4.36 -21.69
CA ASP A 82 -19.76 -4.54 -22.39
C ASP A 82 -20.95 -4.85 -21.44
N PRO A 83 -22.16 -4.33 -21.72
CA PRO A 83 -23.33 -4.37 -20.83
C PRO A 83 -23.90 -5.79 -20.51
N ALA A 84 -23.18 -6.86 -20.83
CA ALA A 84 -23.56 -8.25 -20.58
C ALA A 84 -22.83 -8.90 -19.38
N VAL A 85 -21.88 -8.21 -18.74
CA VAL A 85 -21.22 -8.71 -17.51
C VAL A 85 -21.80 -7.95 -16.31
N PRO A 86 -22.41 -8.61 -15.30
CA PRO A 86 -22.86 -7.94 -14.09
C PRO A 86 -21.69 -7.18 -13.47
N ALA A 87 -21.86 -5.89 -13.24
CA ALA A 87 -20.84 -5.06 -12.60
C ALA A 87 -20.46 -5.69 -11.25
N PRO A 88 -19.15 -5.79 -10.91
CA PRO A 88 -18.78 -6.12 -9.54
C PRO A 88 -19.37 -5.04 -8.64
N ASP A 89 -20.14 -5.45 -7.63
CA ASP A 89 -20.81 -4.58 -6.68
C ASP A 89 -19.84 -3.49 -6.21
N SER A 90 -20.02 -2.27 -6.70
CA SER A 90 -19.29 -1.13 -6.17
C SER A 90 -19.60 -1.07 -4.67
N PRO A 91 -18.61 -0.90 -3.78
CA PRO A 91 -18.89 -0.85 -2.36
C PRO A 91 -19.92 0.25 -2.10
N ASP A 92 -21.12 -0.13 -1.64
CA ASP A 92 -22.16 0.82 -1.29
C ASP A 92 -21.54 1.88 -0.38
N ALA A 93 -21.67 3.16 -0.74
CA ALA A 93 -21.14 4.27 0.05
C ALA A 93 -21.72 4.30 1.49
N ASP A 94 -22.81 3.57 1.72
CA ASP A 94 -23.46 3.36 3.01
C ASP A 94 -22.87 2.21 3.84
N THR A 95 -21.94 1.43 3.28
CA THR A 95 -21.22 0.37 4.02
C THR A 95 -20.17 0.99 4.94
N LEU A 96 -20.01 0.42 6.15
CA LEU A 96 -18.98 0.83 7.12
C LEU A 96 -17.57 0.89 6.51
N SER A 97 -17.26 0.01 5.54
CA SER A 97 -16.00 -0.01 4.79
C SER A 97 -15.87 1.18 3.83
N GLY A 98 -16.95 1.68 3.24
CA GLY A 98 -16.93 2.86 2.37
C GLY A 98 -16.64 4.16 3.14
N ARG A 99 -17.23 4.31 4.34
CA ARG A 99 -17.10 5.54 5.14
C ARG A 99 -15.90 5.57 6.08
N TYR A 100 -15.54 4.41 6.66
CA TYR A 100 -14.48 4.32 7.68
C TYR A 100 -13.35 3.37 7.27
N GLY A 101 -13.38 2.79 6.06
CA GLY A 101 -12.39 1.81 5.61
C GLY A 101 -10.96 2.30 5.75
N ALA A 102 -10.66 3.53 5.32
CA ALA A 102 -9.31 4.08 5.44
C ALA A 102 -8.83 4.21 6.90
N VAL A 103 -9.69 4.68 7.81
CA VAL A 103 -9.37 4.83 9.24
C VAL A 103 -9.23 3.45 9.89
N LEU A 104 -10.08 2.50 9.53
CA LEU A 104 -10.05 1.14 10.06
C LEU A 104 -8.82 0.38 9.56
N SER A 105 -8.47 0.50 8.28
CA SER A 105 -7.22 -0.02 7.72
C SER A 105 -6.00 0.59 8.40
N ALA A 106 -6.01 1.90 8.67
CA ALA A 106 -4.94 2.54 9.45
C ALA A 106 -4.87 1.99 10.89
N GLY A 107 -6.01 1.73 11.52
CA GLY A 107 -6.09 1.05 12.81
C GLY A 107 -5.49 -0.36 12.77
N PHE A 108 -5.84 -1.15 11.76
CA PHE A 108 -5.26 -2.48 11.54
C PHE A 108 -3.76 -2.42 11.28
N LEU A 109 -3.27 -1.38 10.61
CA LEU A 109 -1.83 -1.17 10.42
C LEU A 109 -1.14 -0.95 11.77
N GLY A 110 -1.74 -0.16 12.67
CA GLY A 110 -1.24 0.03 14.03
C GLY A 110 -1.20 -1.29 14.82
N VAL A 111 -2.27 -2.08 14.75
CA VAL A 111 -2.33 -3.42 15.38
C VAL A 111 -1.26 -4.34 14.81
N TYR A 112 -1.08 -4.35 13.49
CA TYR A 112 -0.04 -5.11 12.80
C TYR A 112 1.36 -4.78 13.35
N VAL A 113 1.72 -3.50 13.39
CA VAL A 113 3.04 -3.04 13.87
C VAL A 113 3.29 -3.47 15.31
N VAL A 114 2.29 -3.38 16.19
CA VAL A 114 2.41 -3.80 17.60
C VAL A 114 2.45 -5.33 17.75
N SER A 115 1.74 -6.06 16.88
CA SER A 115 1.67 -7.53 16.93
C SER A 115 2.94 -8.21 16.39
N MET A 116 3.62 -7.59 15.42
CA MET A 116 4.75 -8.16 14.71
C MET A 116 5.85 -8.72 15.65
N PRO A 117 6.28 -8.03 16.73
CA PRO A 117 7.28 -8.58 17.66
C PRO A 117 6.79 -9.74 18.54
N LEU A 118 5.47 -9.94 18.66
CA LEU A 118 4.87 -10.91 19.58
C LEU A 118 4.57 -12.25 18.88
N ILE A 119 4.04 -12.19 17.66
CA ILE A 119 3.54 -13.37 16.93
C ILE A 119 4.34 -13.69 15.66
N GLY A 120 5.36 -12.88 15.33
CA GLY A 120 6.16 -13.03 14.13
C GLY A 120 5.64 -12.24 12.92
N PHE A 121 6.55 -11.89 12.03
CA PHE A 121 6.28 -11.08 10.83
C PHE A 121 5.32 -11.77 9.87
N ASP A 122 5.50 -13.07 9.64
CA ASP A 122 4.71 -13.91 8.75
C ASP A 122 3.23 -13.95 9.15
N ILE A 123 2.93 -14.34 10.39
CA ILE A 123 1.56 -14.45 10.89
C ILE A 123 0.90 -13.07 10.98
N ALA A 124 1.62 -12.07 11.50
CA ALA A 124 1.10 -10.71 11.57
C ALA A 124 0.75 -10.17 10.18
N THR A 125 1.61 -10.40 9.19
CA THR A 125 1.38 -9.96 7.80
C THR A 125 0.20 -10.70 7.17
N ALA A 126 0.12 -12.01 7.33
CA ALA A 126 -0.97 -12.81 6.77
C ALA A 126 -2.33 -12.36 7.32
N VAL A 127 -2.44 -12.19 8.64
CA VAL A 127 -3.67 -11.74 9.30
C VAL A 127 -4.03 -10.31 8.88
N PHE A 128 -3.05 -9.41 8.85
CA PHE A 128 -3.26 -8.02 8.43
C PHE A 128 -3.78 -7.93 6.99
N VAL A 129 -3.17 -8.65 6.05
CA VAL A 129 -3.57 -8.65 4.64
C VAL A 129 -4.95 -9.28 4.48
N ALA A 130 -5.21 -10.42 5.11
CA ALA A 130 -6.51 -11.07 5.06
C ALA A 130 -7.63 -10.17 5.62
N ALA A 131 -7.39 -9.52 6.76
CA ALA A 131 -8.34 -8.59 7.37
C ALA A 131 -8.64 -7.40 6.44
N ASN A 132 -7.64 -6.85 5.76
CA ASN A 132 -7.84 -5.75 4.82
C ASN A 132 -8.57 -6.18 3.54
N MET A 133 -8.31 -7.38 3.02
CA MET A 133 -9.08 -7.91 1.88
C MET A 133 -10.56 -8.10 2.24
N VAL A 134 -10.84 -8.69 3.41
CA VAL A 134 -12.22 -8.86 3.90
C VAL A 134 -12.89 -7.50 4.11
N LEU A 135 -12.16 -6.52 4.64
CA LEU A 135 -12.65 -5.15 4.82
C LEU A 135 -12.95 -4.45 3.49
N GLN A 136 -12.14 -4.70 2.46
CA GLN A 136 -12.35 -4.20 1.09
C GLN A 136 -13.50 -4.89 0.36
N GLY A 137 -14.13 -5.89 0.98
CA GLY A 137 -15.30 -6.57 0.43
C GLY A 137 -14.97 -7.88 -0.30
N GLU A 138 -13.71 -8.31 -0.33
CA GLU A 138 -13.36 -9.61 -0.89
C GLU A 138 -14.03 -10.73 -0.07
N ARG A 139 -14.63 -11.68 -0.79
CA ARG A 139 -15.35 -12.84 -0.21
C ARG A 139 -14.79 -14.18 -0.68
N ASN A 140 -13.90 -14.17 -1.66
CA ASN A 140 -13.27 -15.39 -2.15
C ASN A 140 -12.20 -15.87 -1.15
N VAL A 141 -12.57 -16.81 -0.29
CA VAL A 141 -11.68 -17.34 0.77
C VAL A 141 -10.38 -17.91 0.20
N LEU A 142 -10.43 -18.58 -0.96
CA LEU A 142 -9.23 -19.12 -1.60
C LEU A 142 -8.27 -18.00 -2.01
N LEU A 143 -8.80 -16.92 -2.60
CA LEU A 143 -8.02 -15.74 -2.98
C LEU A 143 -7.43 -15.05 -1.75
N ILE A 144 -8.23 -14.88 -0.68
CA ILE A 144 -7.80 -14.25 0.57
C ILE A 144 -6.65 -15.04 1.20
N VAL A 145 -6.80 -16.36 1.35
CA VAL A 145 -5.79 -17.23 1.95
C VAL A 145 -4.53 -17.27 1.08
N PHE A 146 -4.68 -17.46 -0.23
CA PHE A 146 -3.54 -17.53 -1.14
C PHE A 146 -2.75 -16.21 -1.17
N PHE A 147 -3.45 -15.09 -1.32
CA PHE A 147 -2.80 -13.78 -1.43
C PHE A 147 -2.15 -13.35 -0.10
N SER A 148 -2.84 -13.55 1.03
CA SER A 148 -2.26 -13.27 2.36
C SER A 148 -1.04 -14.14 2.66
N ALA A 149 -1.07 -15.43 2.31
CA ALA A 149 0.08 -16.32 2.45
C ALA A 149 1.24 -15.89 1.55
N LEU A 150 0.98 -15.54 0.29
CA LEU A 150 1.99 -15.09 -0.65
C LEU A 150 2.69 -13.80 -0.17
N VAL A 151 1.91 -12.84 0.34
CA VAL A 151 2.45 -11.58 0.85
C VAL A 151 3.18 -11.76 2.19
N ALA A 152 2.82 -12.75 3.01
CA ALA A 152 3.54 -13.06 4.24
C ALA A 152 4.87 -13.78 3.98
N ILE A 153 4.89 -14.76 3.08
CA ILE A 153 6.02 -15.66 2.86
C ILE A 153 7.10 -15.01 1.98
N LEU A 154 6.71 -14.37 0.88
CA LEU A 154 7.65 -13.92 -0.14
C LEU A 154 8.65 -12.87 0.39
N PRO A 155 8.24 -11.87 1.21
CA PRO A 155 9.18 -10.95 1.84
C PRO A 155 10.09 -11.63 2.87
N VAL A 156 9.60 -12.61 3.63
CA VAL A 156 10.42 -13.39 4.58
C VAL A 156 11.52 -14.11 3.83
N LEU A 157 11.17 -14.86 2.79
CA LEU A 157 12.14 -15.57 1.96
C LEU A 157 13.15 -14.62 1.34
N ALA A 158 12.70 -13.45 0.87
CA ALA A 158 13.60 -12.44 0.31
C ALA A 158 14.59 -11.92 1.36
N ILE A 159 14.13 -11.58 2.57
CA ILE A 159 15.01 -11.04 3.62
C ILE A 159 15.97 -12.12 4.13
N GLU A 160 15.50 -13.32 4.41
CA GLU A 160 16.34 -14.41 4.90
C GLU A 160 17.36 -14.85 3.86
N HIS A 161 16.95 -15.10 2.60
CA HIS A 161 17.84 -15.66 1.59
C HIS A 161 18.72 -14.61 0.90
N LEU A 162 18.24 -13.38 0.67
CA LEU A 162 19.07 -12.36 0.02
C LEU A 162 19.90 -11.55 1.01
N LEU A 163 19.39 -11.32 2.23
CA LEU A 163 20.04 -10.41 3.18
C LEU A 163 20.68 -11.12 4.38
N SER A 164 20.42 -12.42 4.57
CA SER A 164 20.92 -13.19 5.74
C SER A 164 20.60 -12.52 7.09
N VAL A 165 19.57 -11.68 7.13
CA VAL A 165 19.13 -10.99 8.35
C VAL A 165 18.04 -11.85 9.00
N PRO A 166 18.20 -12.26 10.28
CA PRO A 166 17.19 -13.05 10.96
C PRO A 166 15.94 -12.20 11.21
N VAL A 167 14.83 -12.58 10.60
CA VAL A 167 13.53 -11.96 10.83
C VAL A 167 12.81 -12.78 11.91
N PRO A 168 12.13 -12.15 12.89
CA PRO A 168 11.30 -12.89 13.83
C PRO A 168 10.12 -13.50 13.08
N THR A 169 10.24 -14.77 12.72
CA THR A 169 9.25 -15.62 12.03
C THR A 169 8.76 -16.70 12.99
N MET A 170 7.52 -17.17 12.80
CA MET A 170 6.98 -18.28 13.59
C MET A 170 6.80 -19.56 12.77
N LEU A 171 6.62 -19.46 11.45
CA LEU A 171 6.33 -20.59 10.56
C LEU A 171 7.53 -21.02 9.69
N LEU A 172 8.43 -20.10 9.36
CA LEU A 172 9.64 -20.37 8.57
C LEU A 172 10.86 -20.31 9.50
N PRO A 173 11.46 -21.45 9.88
CA PRO A 173 12.67 -21.49 10.70
C PRO A 173 13.95 -21.19 9.90
#